data_AF-A0A2H1VSX0-F1
#
_entry.id   AF-A0A2H1VSX0-F1
#
_cell.length_a   1.000
_cell.length_b   1.000
_cell.length_c   1.000
_cell.angle_alpha   90.00
_cell.angle_beta   90.00
_cell.angle_gamma   90.00
#
_symmetry.space_group_name_H-M   'P 1'
#
loop_
_entity.id
_entity.type
_entity.pdbx_description
1 polymer ?
#
loop_
_entity_poly.entity_id
_entity_poly.type
_entity_poly.pdbx_seq_one_letter_code
_entity_poly.pdbx_strand_id
1 'polypeptide(L)'
;TATCVNNNLVSGAGWLNGNGAFGQLTCSAHAYHDAQATTTRCWNNNIVIRVGFIVNNVFYPLYWSCFDQNRLEVIYVWYDQTPENAVHQTGVDRPSWLAGSFFPGVAVNTMYTQVNQKAVVTQYVGAALADKYITTHQFMARGHLAAKSDYVFATGQRATFYFINAAPQWQPFNAGNWNWLEQNLRARIGAAGYNTVIYT
;
A
#
# COMPACT_ATOMS: atom_id res chain seq x y z
N THR A 1 12.67 25.55 -13.51
CA THR A 1 11.57 24.92 -14.26
C THR A 1 12.15 24.17 -15.44
N ALA A 2 11.69 22.95 -15.72
CA ALA A 2 12.10 22.20 -16.91
C ALA A 2 11.13 22.49 -18.07
N THR A 3 11.62 22.47 -19.30
CA THR A 3 10.88 22.79 -20.53
C THR A 3 11.08 21.67 -21.53
N CYS A 4 10.00 21.21 -22.17
CA CYS A 4 10.11 20.27 -23.29
C CYS A 4 10.70 21.02 -24.50
N VAL A 5 11.78 20.50 -25.08
CA VAL A 5 12.44 21.09 -26.25
C VAL A 5 11.91 20.46 -27.53
N ASN A 6 12.01 19.13 -27.65
CA ASN A 6 11.35 18.33 -28.68
C ASN A 6 11.27 16.87 -28.22
N ASN A 7 10.36 16.06 -28.76
CA ASN A 7 10.34 14.59 -28.55
C ASN A 7 10.64 14.17 -27.09
N ASN A 8 11.82 13.59 -26.88
CA ASN A 8 12.31 13.13 -25.59
C ASN A 8 13.32 14.10 -24.96
N LEU A 9 13.60 15.26 -25.54
CA LEU A 9 14.58 16.22 -25.05
C LEU A 9 13.92 17.26 -24.14
N VAL A 10 14.45 17.39 -22.94
CA VAL A 10 14.05 18.39 -21.95
C VAL A 10 15.23 19.31 -21.63
N SER A 11 14.93 20.58 -21.38
CA SER A 11 15.92 21.56 -20.93
C SER A 11 15.53 22.15 -19.58
N GLY A 12 16.53 22.48 -18.76
CA GLY A 12 16.25 23.14 -17.49
C GLY A 12 17.50 23.58 -16.76
N ALA A 13 17.30 24.44 -15.77
CA ALA A 13 18.34 24.84 -14.82
C ALA A 13 18.54 23.77 -13.73
N GLY A 14 19.67 23.85 -13.02
CA GLY A 14 20.01 22.90 -11.95
C GLY A 14 20.56 21.58 -12.51
N TRP A 15 20.03 20.45 -12.03
CA TRP A 15 20.52 19.10 -12.38
C TRP A 15 20.46 18.78 -13.89
N LEU A 16 19.54 19.38 -14.63
CA LEU A 16 19.41 19.20 -16.08
C LEU A 16 20.56 19.87 -16.88
N ASN A 17 21.12 20.97 -16.36
CA ASN A 17 22.20 21.78 -16.95
C ASN A 17 22.27 21.80 -18.49
N GLY A 18 21.20 22.26 -19.14
CA GLY A 18 21.08 22.28 -20.60
C GLY A 18 20.11 21.22 -21.10
N ASN A 19 20.40 20.61 -22.25
CA ASN A 19 19.53 19.65 -22.93
C ASN A 19 19.88 18.21 -22.53
N GLY A 20 18.89 17.46 -22.06
CA GLY A 20 19.03 16.05 -21.73
C GLY A 20 17.83 15.23 -22.19
N ALA A 21 18.03 13.94 -22.46
CA ALA A 21 16.91 13.07 -22.77
C ALA A 21 16.09 12.81 -21.49
N PHE A 22 14.76 12.83 -21.60
CA PHE A 22 13.82 12.59 -20.50
C PHE A 22 14.08 11.23 -19.84
N GLY A 23 14.43 10.21 -20.63
CA GLY A 23 14.80 8.90 -20.11
C GLY A 23 16.09 8.87 -19.27
N GLN A 24 16.91 9.91 -19.33
CA GLN A 24 18.09 10.06 -18.47
C GLN A 24 17.74 10.71 -17.12
N LEU A 25 16.53 11.24 -16.94
CA LEU A 25 16.03 11.70 -15.65
C LEU A 25 15.76 10.49 -14.75
N THR A 26 16.78 10.05 -14.03
CA THR A 26 16.66 8.96 -13.06
C THR A 26 16.80 9.51 -11.65
N CYS A 27 16.10 8.88 -10.72
CA CYS A 27 16.26 9.19 -9.30
C CYS A 27 17.47 8.43 -8.77
N SER A 28 18.31 9.08 -7.95
CA SER A 28 19.44 8.43 -7.27
C SER A 28 18.99 7.43 -6.20
N ALA A 29 17.75 7.57 -5.72
CA ALA A 29 17.11 6.66 -4.78
C ALA A 29 15.58 6.67 -4.98
N HIS A 30 14.90 5.69 -4.39
CA HIS A 30 13.43 5.71 -4.36
C HIS A 30 12.90 6.91 -3.56
N ALA A 31 11.77 7.47 -4.01
CA ALA A 31 11.09 8.52 -3.26
C ALA A 31 10.65 8.02 -1.88
N TYR A 32 10.90 8.84 -0.86
CA TYR A 32 10.48 8.55 0.50
C TYR A 32 9.00 8.90 0.68
N HIS A 33 8.18 7.90 1.01
CA HIS A 33 6.77 8.07 1.35
C HIS A 33 6.61 8.20 2.87
N ASP A 34 5.57 8.92 3.31
CA ASP A 34 5.26 9.19 4.71
C ASP A 34 3.80 8.81 5.02
N ALA A 35 3.54 8.45 6.28
CA ALA A 35 2.23 8.14 6.81
C ALA A 35 1.94 9.02 8.03
N GLN A 36 0.92 9.87 7.95
CA GLN A 36 0.62 10.89 8.96
C GLN A 36 -0.81 10.77 9.47
N ALA A 37 -0.97 10.68 10.79
CA ALA A 37 -2.28 10.87 11.41
C ALA A 37 -2.79 12.29 11.10
N THR A 38 -4.09 12.39 10.83
CA THR A 38 -4.74 13.67 10.56
C THR A 38 -5.63 14.08 11.74
N THR A 39 -6.16 15.30 11.70
CA THR A 39 -7.21 15.74 12.63
C THR A 39 -8.59 15.22 12.27
N THR A 40 -8.73 14.57 11.10
CA THR A 40 -10.00 14.04 10.59
C THR A 40 -10.34 12.70 11.24
N ARG A 41 -11.64 12.46 11.38
CA ARG A 41 -12.21 11.24 11.95
C ARG A 41 -12.98 10.46 10.89
N CYS A 42 -12.92 9.14 10.97
CA CYS A 42 -13.69 8.22 10.14
C CYS A 42 -14.75 7.49 10.98
N TRP A 43 -15.31 6.40 10.45
CA TRP A 43 -16.34 5.61 11.13
C TRP A 43 -16.01 5.33 12.60
N ASN A 44 -17.02 5.50 13.47
CA ASN A 44 -16.92 5.36 14.92
C ASN A 44 -15.85 6.25 15.59
N ASN A 45 -15.62 7.46 15.05
CA ASN A 45 -14.68 8.45 15.57
C ASN A 45 -13.21 7.99 15.61
N ASN A 46 -12.85 7.01 14.77
CA ASN A 46 -11.49 6.54 14.60
C ASN A 46 -10.62 7.55 13.85
N ILE A 47 -9.29 7.43 13.94
CA ILE A 47 -8.38 8.37 13.26
C ILE A 47 -8.33 8.07 11.76
N VAL A 48 -8.19 9.12 10.98
CA VAL A 48 -7.76 9.02 9.58
C VAL A 48 -6.26 9.20 9.50
N ILE A 49 -5.57 8.22 8.93
CA ILE A 49 -4.15 8.31 8.57
C ILE A 49 -4.05 8.44 7.07
N ARG A 50 -3.29 9.43 6.58
CA ARG A 50 -3.00 9.60 5.16
C ARG A 50 -1.60 9.08 4.83
N VAL A 51 -1.43 8.44 3.68
CA VAL A 51 -0.13 7.96 3.19
C VAL A 51 0.15 8.59 1.85
N GLY A 52 1.38 9.07 1.63
CA GLY A 52 1.73 9.82 0.43
C GLY A 52 3.13 10.40 0.47
N PHE A 53 3.32 11.54 -0.19
CA PHE A 53 4.63 12.20 -0.32
C PHE A 53 4.56 13.63 0.17
N ILE A 54 5.66 14.11 0.77
CA ILE A 54 5.84 15.53 1.07
C ILE A 54 6.72 16.13 -0.01
N VAL A 55 6.20 17.13 -0.73
CA VAL A 55 6.94 17.89 -1.74
C VAL A 55 6.79 19.37 -1.43
N ASN A 56 7.91 20.07 -1.24
CA ASN A 56 7.92 21.50 -0.85
C ASN A 56 6.98 21.81 0.34
N ASN A 57 7.05 20.98 1.39
CA ASN A 57 6.22 21.07 2.60
C ASN A 57 4.71 20.88 2.38
N VAL A 58 4.28 20.39 1.21
CA VAL A 58 2.89 20.03 0.91
C VAL A 58 2.76 18.51 0.88
N PHE A 59 1.76 17.98 1.58
CA PHE A 59 1.48 16.54 1.60
C PHE A 59 0.54 16.17 0.45
N TYR A 60 0.96 15.24 -0.39
CA TYR A 60 0.22 14.68 -1.51
C TYR A 60 -0.21 13.24 -1.15
N PRO A 61 -1.47 13.02 -0.72
CA PRO A 61 -1.95 11.71 -0.35
C PRO A 61 -2.15 10.80 -1.56
N LEU A 62 -1.89 9.51 -1.36
CA LEU A 62 -2.19 8.42 -2.28
C LEU A 62 -3.41 7.63 -1.80
N TYR A 63 -3.49 7.37 -0.49
CA TYR A 63 -4.62 6.71 0.15
C TYR A 63 -4.74 7.14 1.59
N TRP A 64 -5.86 6.75 2.18
CA TRP A 64 -6.17 6.97 3.58
C TRP A 64 -6.60 5.68 4.25
N SER A 65 -6.30 5.57 5.53
CA SER A 65 -6.66 4.46 6.39
C SER A 65 -7.52 4.97 7.52
N CYS A 66 -8.70 4.36 7.70
CA CYS A 66 -9.50 4.49 8.90
C CYS A 66 -8.95 3.51 9.93
N PHE A 67 -8.39 4.01 11.03
CA PHE A 67 -7.63 3.19 11.97
C PHE A 67 -8.13 3.36 13.40
N ASP A 68 -8.45 2.24 14.04
CA ASP A 68 -8.78 2.16 15.45
C ASP A 68 -7.49 2.00 16.27
N GLN A 69 -7.11 3.07 16.98
CA GLN A 69 -5.88 3.09 17.77
C GLN A 69 -5.94 2.24 19.04
N ASN A 70 -7.15 1.93 19.53
CA ASN A 70 -7.31 1.11 20.73
C ASN A 70 -7.19 -0.37 20.39
N ARG A 71 -7.71 -0.77 19.22
CA ARG A 71 -7.65 -2.15 18.70
C ARG A 71 -6.43 -2.44 17.84
N LEU A 72 -5.69 -1.39 17.44
CA LEU A 72 -4.60 -1.45 16.46
C LEU A 72 -5.06 -2.10 15.15
N GLU A 73 -6.23 -1.67 14.67
CA GLU A 73 -6.94 -2.30 13.58
C GLU A 73 -7.23 -1.31 12.46
N VAL A 74 -7.04 -1.77 11.23
CA VAL A 74 -7.49 -1.07 10.03
C VAL A 74 -8.97 -1.40 9.79
N ILE A 75 -9.83 -0.39 9.88
CA ILE A 75 -11.29 -0.55 9.69
C ILE A 75 -11.64 -0.59 8.20
N TYR A 76 -11.05 0.32 7.43
CA TYR A 76 -11.05 0.30 5.97
C TYR A 76 -9.96 1.23 5.43
N VAL A 77 -9.56 1.02 4.18
CA VAL A 77 -8.71 1.93 3.41
C VAL A 77 -9.49 2.46 2.22
N TRP A 78 -9.21 3.68 1.81
CA TRP A 78 -9.78 4.23 0.58
C TRP A 78 -8.78 5.04 -0.24
N TYR A 79 -9.01 5.03 -1.56
CA TYR A 79 -8.18 5.67 -2.56
C TYR A 79 -8.97 5.83 -3.87
N ASP A 80 -8.47 6.72 -4.73
CA ASP A 80 -9.07 6.94 -6.04
C ASP A 80 -8.50 5.95 -7.05
N GLN A 81 -9.39 5.45 -7.91
CA GLN A 81 -9.01 4.61 -9.04
C GLN A 81 -9.74 5.06 -10.31
N THR A 82 -8.93 5.33 -11.32
CA THR A 82 -9.26 5.91 -12.62
C THR A 82 -8.87 4.92 -13.74
N PRO A 83 -9.22 5.17 -15.01
CA PRO A 83 -8.91 4.23 -16.08
C PRO A 83 -7.41 3.97 -16.26
N GLU A 84 -6.58 4.96 -15.96
CA GLU A 84 -5.12 4.90 -16.05
C GLU A 84 -4.53 3.83 -15.13
N ASN A 85 -5.16 3.56 -13.97
CA ASN A 85 -4.70 2.55 -13.02
C ASN A 85 -4.70 1.14 -13.63
N ALA A 86 -5.48 0.87 -14.69
CA ALA A 86 -5.47 -0.42 -15.38
C ALA A 86 -4.09 -0.77 -15.96
N VAL A 87 -3.29 0.23 -16.32
CA VAL A 87 -1.93 0.06 -16.82
C VAL A 87 -0.95 0.52 -15.75
N HIS A 88 -0.34 -0.44 -15.07
CA HIS A 88 0.58 -0.19 -13.95
C HIS A 88 1.95 -0.84 -14.21
N GLN A 89 2.98 -0.29 -13.60
CA GLN A 89 4.33 -0.84 -13.69
C GLN A 89 4.39 -2.25 -13.10
N THR A 90 5.07 -3.15 -13.80
CA THR A 90 5.32 -4.53 -13.37
C THR A 90 6.76 -4.68 -12.90
N GLY A 91 7.07 -5.77 -12.18
CA GLY A 91 8.44 -6.04 -11.72
C GLY A 91 8.98 -5.09 -10.65
N VAL A 92 8.15 -4.24 -10.04
CA VAL A 92 8.59 -3.31 -8.99
C VAL A 92 8.89 -4.07 -7.70
N ASP A 93 10.12 -3.91 -7.19
CA ASP A 93 10.59 -4.48 -5.94
C ASP A 93 9.74 -4.08 -4.73
N ARG A 94 9.55 -5.06 -3.84
CA ARG A 94 8.75 -4.92 -2.62
C ARG A 94 9.62 -4.43 -1.46
N PRO A 95 9.32 -3.28 -0.83
CA PRO A 95 10.03 -2.84 0.36
C PRO A 95 9.62 -3.65 1.59
N SER A 96 10.33 -3.41 2.71
CA SER A 96 9.87 -3.89 4.01
C SER A 96 8.61 -3.17 4.45
N TRP A 97 7.77 -3.86 5.22
CA TRP A 97 6.56 -3.27 5.79
C TRP A 97 6.89 -2.32 6.94
N LEU A 98 6.24 -1.16 6.96
CA LEU A 98 6.44 -0.12 7.95
C LEU A 98 5.28 -0.08 8.94
N ALA A 99 5.59 -0.11 10.24
CA ALA A 99 4.59 0.08 11.29
C ALA A 99 4.30 1.56 11.55
N GLY A 100 5.28 2.44 11.29
CA GLY A 100 5.22 3.83 11.75
C GLY A 100 5.12 3.90 13.28
N SER A 101 4.49 4.96 13.79
CA SER A 101 4.14 5.11 15.21
C SER A 101 2.78 4.51 15.58
N PHE A 102 2.11 3.84 14.64
CA PHE A 102 0.69 3.45 14.77
C PHE A 102 0.44 2.14 15.54
N PHE A 103 1.50 1.39 15.86
CA PHE A 103 1.42 0.12 16.60
C PHE A 103 2.28 0.16 17.88
N PRO A 104 2.04 1.10 18.81
CA PRO A 104 2.86 1.27 20.01
C PRO A 104 2.84 0.00 20.87
N GLY A 105 4.01 -0.46 21.30
CA GLY A 105 4.15 -1.65 22.15
C GLY A 105 3.90 -2.98 21.43
N VAL A 106 3.56 -2.98 20.14
CA VAL A 106 3.27 -4.19 19.37
C VAL A 106 4.26 -4.33 18.22
N ALA A 107 5.06 -5.40 18.26
CA ALA A 107 5.93 -5.79 17.16
C ALA A 107 5.10 -6.40 16.01
N VAL A 108 4.27 -5.59 15.35
CA VAL A 108 3.24 -6.04 14.40
C VAL A 108 3.80 -6.93 13.29
N ASN A 109 4.98 -6.63 12.76
CA ASN A 109 5.63 -7.47 11.75
C ASN A 109 5.92 -8.89 12.26
N THR A 110 6.34 -9.01 13.52
CA THR A 110 6.61 -10.30 14.19
C THR A 110 5.32 -11.07 14.44
N MET A 111 4.20 -10.40 14.73
CA MET A 111 2.89 -11.04 14.92
C MET A 111 2.39 -11.77 13.66
N TYR A 112 2.79 -11.31 12.47
CA TYR A 112 2.49 -11.99 11.21
C TYR A 112 3.33 -13.25 10.95
N THR A 113 4.32 -13.59 11.79
CA THR A 113 5.07 -14.85 11.61
C THR A 113 4.20 -16.06 11.96
N GLN A 114 4.34 -17.15 11.21
CA GLN A 114 3.59 -18.38 11.47
C GLN A 114 3.80 -18.91 12.90
N VAL A 115 5.00 -18.72 13.46
CA VAL A 115 5.32 -19.07 14.86
C VAL A 115 4.42 -18.31 15.83
N ASN A 116 4.32 -16.98 15.70
CA ASN A 116 3.47 -16.18 16.58
C ASN A 116 1.98 -16.43 16.32
N GLN A 117 1.56 -16.58 15.06
CA GLN A 117 0.19 -16.94 14.72
C GLN A 117 -0.22 -18.26 15.37
N LYS A 118 0.63 -19.29 15.26
CA LYS A 118 0.39 -20.59 15.86
C LYS A 118 0.32 -20.50 17.37
N ALA A 119 1.21 -19.74 18.00
CA ALA A 119 1.19 -19.51 19.45
C ALA A 119 -0.14 -18.86 19.90
N VAL A 120 -0.58 -17.81 19.20
CA VAL A 120 -1.83 -17.10 19.50
C VAL A 120 -3.05 -17.99 19.25
N VAL A 121 -3.16 -18.61 18.07
CA VAL A 121 -4.31 -19.46 17.71
C VAL A 121 -4.43 -20.67 18.66
N THR A 122 -3.30 -21.25 19.08
CA THR A 122 -3.28 -22.35 20.08
C THR A 122 -4.00 -21.97 21.38
N GLN A 123 -3.90 -20.71 21.82
CA GLN A 123 -4.56 -20.24 23.05
C GLN A 123 -6.09 -20.26 22.94
N TYR A 124 -6.64 -20.12 21.73
CA TYR A 124 -8.08 -20.07 21.50
C TYR A 124 -8.68 -21.43 21.15
N VAL A 125 -7.99 -22.25 20.36
CA VAL A 125 -8.55 -23.50 19.81
C VAL A 125 -7.78 -24.76 20.20
N GLY A 126 -6.71 -24.64 20.98
CA GLY A 126 -5.83 -25.76 21.34
C GLY A 126 -4.83 -26.14 20.25
N ALA A 127 -3.78 -26.87 20.64
CA ALA A 127 -2.63 -27.15 19.78
C ALA A 127 -2.99 -27.97 18.54
N ALA A 128 -3.82 -29.01 18.69
CA ALA A 128 -4.21 -29.90 17.59
C ALA A 128 -4.94 -29.15 16.46
N LEU A 129 -5.82 -28.20 16.79
CA LEU A 129 -6.51 -27.37 15.80
C LEU A 129 -5.60 -26.29 15.23
N ALA A 130 -4.74 -25.67 16.06
CA ALA A 130 -3.77 -24.70 15.57
C ALA A 130 -2.78 -25.32 14.57
N ASP A 131 -2.31 -26.55 14.79
CA ASP A 131 -1.48 -27.31 13.86
C ASP A 131 -2.19 -27.56 12.52
N LYS A 132 -3.50 -27.79 12.56
CA LYS A 132 -4.32 -27.97 11.36
C LYS A 132 -4.55 -26.67 10.59
N TYR A 133 -4.72 -25.54 11.29
CA TYR A 133 -5.06 -24.26 10.68
C TYR A 133 -3.84 -23.46 10.21
N ILE A 134 -2.71 -23.56 10.92
CA ILE A 134 -1.49 -22.81 10.63
C ILE A 134 -0.41 -23.75 10.10
N THR A 135 -0.22 -23.71 8.78
CA THR A 135 0.75 -24.52 8.04
C THR A 135 1.65 -23.63 7.19
N THR A 136 2.62 -24.24 6.51
CA THR A 136 3.47 -23.55 5.54
C THR A 136 2.68 -22.93 4.38
N HIS A 137 1.49 -23.45 4.06
CA HIS A 137 0.62 -22.98 2.98
C HIS A 137 -0.59 -22.18 3.47
N GLN A 138 -1.06 -22.46 4.68
CA GLN A 138 -2.21 -21.81 5.28
C GLN A 138 -1.78 -21.02 6.51
N PHE A 139 -1.67 -19.70 6.35
CA PHE A 139 -1.30 -18.77 7.41
C PHE A 139 -1.89 -17.41 7.07
N MET A 140 -1.95 -16.49 8.03
CA MET A 140 -2.41 -15.13 7.77
C MET A 140 -1.27 -14.28 7.21
N ALA A 141 -1.38 -13.85 5.96
CA ALA A 141 -0.47 -12.92 5.35
C ALA A 141 -0.87 -11.47 5.63
N ARG A 142 0.06 -10.57 5.33
CA ARG A 142 -0.16 -9.12 5.30
C ARG A 142 -0.94 -8.78 4.03
N GLY A 143 -2.26 -9.02 4.07
CA GLY A 143 -3.16 -8.77 2.95
C GLY A 143 -3.38 -7.28 2.80
N HIS A 144 -3.04 -6.73 1.63
CA HIS A 144 -3.23 -5.31 1.34
C HIS A 144 -4.72 -4.97 1.29
N LEU A 145 -5.08 -3.75 1.69
CA LEU A 145 -6.41 -3.19 1.45
C LEU A 145 -6.39 -2.25 0.22
N ALA A 146 -5.43 -1.33 0.15
CA ALA A 146 -5.03 -0.71 -1.12
C ALA A 146 -3.93 -1.56 -1.77
N ALA A 147 -4.25 -2.26 -2.85
CA ALA A 147 -3.33 -3.21 -3.46
C ALA A 147 -2.12 -2.49 -4.07
N LYS A 148 -0.95 -3.14 -4.00
CA LYS A 148 0.29 -2.65 -4.64
C LYS A 148 0.04 -2.30 -6.11
N SER A 149 -0.67 -3.15 -6.84
CA SER A 149 -0.88 -3.03 -8.29
C SER A 149 -2.00 -2.05 -8.68
N ASP A 150 -2.71 -1.45 -7.71
CA ASP A 150 -3.64 -0.37 -8.00
C ASP A 150 -2.94 0.96 -8.28
N TYR A 151 -1.65 1.07 -7.97
CA TYR A 151 -0.85 2.26 -8.25
C TYR A 151 -0.03 2.10 -9.52
N VAL A 152 -0.15 3.10 -10.40
CA VAL A 152 0.51 3.11 -11.72
C VAL A 152 2.03 3.05 -11.59
N PHE A 153 2.61 3.93 -10.75
CA PHE A 153 4.06 4.11 -10.64
C PHE A 153 4.66 3.39 -9.42
N ALA A 154 5.90 2.94 -9.56
CA ALA A 154 6.68 2.24 -8.54
C ALA A 154 6.71 2.98 -7.20
N THR A 155 6.74 4.31 -7.21
CA THR A 155 6.68 5.13 -6.00
C THR A 155 5.39 4.89 -5.21
N GLY A 156 4.22 4.91 -5.88
CA GLY A 156 2.94 4.60 -5.27
C GLY A 156 2.83 3.14 -4.83
N GLN A 157 3.29 2.20 -5.66
CA GLN A 157 3.30 0.77 -5.33
C GLN A 157 4.10 0.47 -4.06
N ARG A 158 5.19 1.19 -3.81
CA ARG A 158 6.03 1.01 -2.62
C ARG A 158 5.40 1.64 -1.38
N ALA A 159 4.64 2.73 -1.55
CA ALA A 159 3.93 3.41 -0.48
C ALA A 159 2.76 2.59 0.13
N THR A 160 2.36 1.48 -0.50
CA THR A 160 1.30 0.61 0.04
C THR A 160 1.77 -0.27 1.20
N PHE A 161 3.08 -0.35 1.48
CA PHE A 161 3.68 -1.27 2.45
C PHE A 161 3.70 -0.71 3.88
N TYR A 162 2.55 -0.25 4.37
CA TYR A 162 2.33 0.10 5.78
C TYR A 162 1.36 -0.88 6.43
N PHE A 163 1.58 -1.24 7.70
CA PHE A 163 0.65 -2.11 8.42
C PHE A 163 -0.74 -1.49 8.61
N ILE A 164 -0.85 -0.16 8.53
CA ILE A 164 -2.14 0.55 8.47
C ILE A 164 -2.88 0.37 7.13
N ASN A 165 -2.29 -0.35 6.17
CA ASN A 165 -2.87 -0.77 4.91
C ASN A 165 -2.97 -2.30 4.80
N ALA A 166 -2.92 -3.01 5.94
CA ALA A 166 -2.98 -4.46 5.95
C ALA A 166 -3.97 -5.00 6.99
N ALA A 167 -4.64 -6.08 6.59
CA ALA A 167 -5.37 -6.96 7.50
C ALA A 167 -4.81 -8.39 7.42
N PRO A 168 -4.90 -9.19 8.50
CA PRO A 168 -4.60 -10.62 8.45
C PRO A 168 -5.55 -11.33 7.48
N GLN A 169 -5.02 -11.81 6.35
CA GLN A 169 -5.78 -12.57 5.37
C GLN A 169 -5.17 -13.97 5.19
N TRP A 170 -6.00 -15.01 5.15
CA TRP A 170 -5.52 -16.36 4.84
C TRP A 170 -4.75 -16.35 3.51
N GLN A 171 -3.52 -16.86 3.52
CA GLN A 171 -2.60 -16.78 2.39
C GLN A 171 -3.20 -17.37 1.09
N PRO A 172 -3.92 -18.50 1.11
CA PRO A 172 -4.60 -18.99 -0.10
C PRO A 172 -5.68 -18.04 -0.63
N PHE A 173 -6.33 -17.28 0.23
CA PHE A 173 -7.30 -16.25 -0.15
C PHE A 173 -6.60 -15.01 -0.71
N ASN A 174 -5.64 -14.46 0.05
CA ASN A 174 -4.86 -13.28 -0.31
C ASN A 174 -4.15 -13.44 -1.67
N ALA A 175 -3.44 -14.56 -1.88
CA ALA A 175 -2.72 -14.83 -3.12
C ALA A 175 -3.61 -15.41 -4.24
N GLY A 176 -4.85 -15.79 -3.91
CA GLY A 176 -5.82 -16.40 -4.84
C GLY A 176 -6.95 -15.45 -5.15
N ASN A 177 -8.14 -15.76 -4.62
CA ASN A 177 -9.39 -15.07 -4.95
C ASN A 177 -9.33 -13.56 -4.73
N TRP A 178 -8.66 -13.10 -3.68
CA TRP A 178 -8.53 -11.68 -3.38
C TRP A 178 -7.71 -10.95 -4.45
N ASN A 179 -6.53 -11.47 -4.77
CA ASN A 179 -5.69 -10.95 -5.85
C ASN A 179 -6.40 -10.96 -7.22
N TRP A 180 -7.27 -11.95 -7.49
CA TRP A 180 -8.09 -11.96 -8.70
C TRP A 180 -9.17 -10.87 -8.70
N LEU A 181 -9.83 -10.65 -7.55
CA LEU A 181 -10.81 -9.58 -7.40
C LEU A 181 -10.17 -8.22 -7.66
N GLU A 182 -9.04 -7.92 -7.03
CA GLU A 182 -8.30 -6.66 -7.20
C GLU A 182 -7.96 -6.42 -8.69
N GLN A 183 -7.37 -7.43 -9.35
CA GLN A 183 -6.99 -7.34 -10.76
C GLN A 183 -8.20 -7.14 -11.70
N ASN A 184 -9.27 -7.92 -11.49
CA ASN A 184 -10.45 -7.87 -12.35
C ASN A 184 -11.22 -6.56 -12.17
N LEU A 185 -11.34 -6.07 -10.93
CA LEU A 185 -11.97 -4.78 -10.65
C LEU A 185 -11.20 -3.66 -11.36
N ARG A 186 -9.87 -3.66 -11.24
CA ARG A 186 -9.01 -2.67 -11.89
C ARG A 186 -9.10 -2.68 -13.41
N ALA A 187 -9.07 -3.87 -14.01
CA ALA A 187 -9.27 -4.02 -15.45
C ALA A 187 -10.66 -3.54 -15.89
N ARG A 188 -11.71 -3.84 -15.11
CA ARG A 188 -13.08 -3.43 -15.40
C ARG A 188 -13.25 -1.91 -15.34
N ILE A 189 -12.69 -1.24 -14.34
CA ILE A 189 -12.70 0.23 -14.21
C ILE A 189 -12.03 0.87 -15.43
N GLY A 190 -10.86 0.36 -15.82
CA GLY A 190 -10.15 0.75 -17.04
C GLY A 190 -11.00 0.63 -18.29
N ALA A 191 -11.54 -0.55 -18.55
CA ALA A 191 -12.37 -0.81 -19.74
C ALA A 191 -13.67 0.01 -19.76
N ALA A 192 -14.18 0.42 -18.58
CA ALA A 192 -15.38 1.23 -18.47
C ALA A 192 -15.17 2.73 -18.70
N GLY A 193 -13.94 3.21 -18.50
CA GLY A 193 -13.69 4.65 -18.34
C GLY A 193 -14.23 5.23 -17.03
N TYR A 194 -14.30 4.44 -15.94
CA TYR A 194 -14.86 4.93 -14.68
C TYR A 194 -13.84 5.68 -13.83
N ASN A 195 -14.32 6.74 -13.15
CA ASN A 195 -13.64 7.39 -12.03
C ASN A 195 -14.31 6.92 -10.74
N THR A 196 -13.55 6.28 -9.85
CA THR A 196 -14.08 5.60 -8.68
C THR A 196 -13.30 5.95 -7.43
N VAL A 197 -13.96 5.88 -6.29
CA VAL A 197 -13.32 5.78 -4.98
C VAL A 197 -13.49 4.35 -4.52
N ILE A 198 -12.39 3.66 -4.25
CA ILE A 198 -12.38 2.30 -3.74
C ILE A 198 -12.36 2.37 -2.23
N TYR A 199 -13.22 1.56 -1.60
CA TYR A 199 -13.17 1.27 -0.17
C TYR A 199 -12.92 -0.22 -0.01
N THR A 200 -11.98 -0.58 0.86
CA THR A 200 -11.61 -1.97 1.14
C THR A 200 -11.47 -2.19 2.63
#